data_AF-A0A962DI48-F1
#
_entry.id   AF-A0A962DI48-F1
#
_cell.length_a   1.000
_cell.length_b   1.000
_cell.length_c   1.000
_cell.angle_alpha   90.00
_cell.angle_beta   90.00
_cell.angle_gamma   90.00
#
_symmetry.space_group_name_H-M   'P 1'
#
loop_
_entity.id
_entity.type
_entity.pdbx_description
1 polymer ?
#
loop_
_entity_poly.entity_id
_entity_poly.type
_entity_poly.pdbx_seq_one_letter_code
_entity_poly.pdbx_strand_id
1 'polypeptide(L)'
;MRIITLIILAFITSSCTQDNNSTPKSKIEQSNESITIQEIARVALVEAKQYLTNASEQGIDTSIAEKEYLLAESYFDKGDFKQAQVSAVKVRQVIERGK
;
A
#
# COMPACT_ATOMS: atom_id res chain seq x y z
N MET A 1 42.44 18.08 29.20
CA MET A 1 43.23 18.21 27.96
C MET A 1 42.63 17.26 26.93
N ARG A 2 41.71 17.72 26.08
CA ARG A 2 41.91 18.14 24.67
C ARG A 2 42.68 17.12 23.81
N ILE A 3 41.95 16.31 23.02
CA ILE A 3 42.11 15.95 21.58
C ILE A 3 40.76 15.33 21.15
N ILE A 4 39.70 16.04 20.71
CA ILE A 4 39.42 16.66 19.40
C ILE A 4 39.91 15.85 18.19
N THR A 5 38.97 15.45 17.33
CA THR A 5 38.99 15.41 15.84
C THR A 5 38.49 14.04 15.35
N LEU A 6 37.20 13.87 15.04
CA LEU A 6 36.49 14.19 13.78
C LEU A 6 36.76 13.20 12.64
N ILE A 7 35.82 13.22 11.67
CA ILE A 7 35.87 12.74 10.29
C ILE A 7 35.66 11.20 10.11
N ILE A 8 34.80 10.64 9.24
CA ILE A 8 34.14 11.15 8.02
C ILE A 8 32.77 10.45 7.84
N LEU A 9 31.72 11.27 7.77
CA LEU A 9 30.46 10.96 7.10
C LEU A 9 30.73 10.90 5.59
N ALA A 10 30.82 9.70 5.01
CA ALA A 10 30.98 9.54 3.56
C ALA A 10 29.61 9.53 2.87
N PHE A 11 29.07 10.74 2.68
CA PHE A 11 28.22 11.03 1.54
C PHE A 11 29.09 10.91 0.28
N ILE A 12 28.84 9.90 -0.56
CA ILE A 12 29.32 9.90 -1.94
C ILE A 12 28.08 9.84 -2.84
N THR A 13 27.64 11.03 -3.22
CA THR A 13 27.03 11.25 -4.53
C THR A 13 28.11 11.11 -5.59
N SER A 14 27.91 10.27 -6.60
CA SER A 14 28.49 10.54 -7.91
C SER A 14 27.72 9.82 -9.01
N SER A 15 27.40 10.61 -10.03
CA SER A 15 26.54 10.32 -11.15
C SER A 15 27.21 9.43 -12.21
N CYS A 16 26.35 8.68 -12.91
CA CYS A 16 26.38 8.26 -14.31
C CYS A 16 27.72 7.90 -14.99
N THR A 17 27.79 6.69 -15.56
CA THR A 17 28.31 6.49 -16.92
C THR A 17 27.62 5.27 -17.56
N GLN A 18 27.14 5.46 -18.79
CA GLN A 18 26.60 4.44 -19.69
C GLN A 18 27.67 3.41 -20.03
N ASP A 19 27.29 2.14 -20.13
CA ASP A 19 27.96 1.27 -21.09
C ASP A 19 26.98 0.33 -21.78
N ASN A 20 27.25 0.17 -23.07
CA ASN A 20 26.36 -0.37 -24.07
C ASN A 20 26.56 -1.88 -24.25
N ASN A 21 25.53 -2.51 -24.82
CA ASN A 21 25.63 -3.69 -25.68
C ASN A 21 25.71 -5.07 -25.00
N SER A 22 24.58 -5.79 -24.93
CA SER A 22 24.34 -7.00 -25.74
C SER A 22 23.11 -7.75 -25.24
N THR A 23 22.21 -8.03 -26.16
CA THR A 23 20.92 -8.73 -26.03
C THR A 23 21.08 -10.11 -25.35
N PRO A 24 20.12 -10.55 -24.55
CA PRO A 24 19.07 -11.36 -25.17
C PRO A 24 17.72 -10.72 -24.94
N LYS A 25 16.86 -10.78 -25.96
CA LYS A 25 15.44 -10.43 -25.87
C LYS A 25 14.90 -11.25 -24.70
N SER A 26 14.78 -10.62 -23.53
CA SER A 26 13.89 -11.08 -22.50
C SER A 26 12.53 -11.02 -23.19
N LYS A 27 12.07 -12.20 -23.61
CA LYS A 27 10.68 -12.47 -23.87
C LYS A 27 10.02 -11.98 -22.59
N ILE A 28 9.49 -10.76 -22.60
CA ILE A 28 8.46 -10.34 -21.67
C ILE A 28 7.33 -11.28 -22.03
N GLU A 29 7.39 -12.48 -21.47
CA GLU A 29 6.25 -13.33 -21.29
C GLU A 29 5.43 -12.51 -20.30
N GLN A 30 4.66 -11.60 -20.89
CA GLN A 30 3.58 -10.91 -20.23
C GLN A 30 2.69 -12.03 -19.76
N SER A 31 2.97 -12.52 -18.55
CA SER A 31 2.13 -13.48 -17.89
C SER A 31 0.79 -12.75 -17.83
N ASN A 32 -0.15 -13.24 -18.63
CA ASN A 32 -1.55 -12.84 -18.53
C ASN A 32 -2.10 -13.45 -17.25
N GLU A 33 -1.44 -13.22 -16.13
CA GLU A 33 -1.92 -13.54 -14.80
C GLU A 33 -3.08 -12.60 -14.56
N SER A 34 -4.27 -13.11 -14.88
CA SER A 34 -5.52 -12.47 -14.52
C SER A 34 -5.53 -12.31 -12.99
N ILE A 35 -5.50 -11.06 -12.53
CA ILE A 35 -5.61 -10.75 -11.11
C ILE A 35 -6.90 -11.36 -10.58
N THR A 36 -6.80 -12.19 -9.54
CA THR A 36 -7.98 -12.86 -8.97
C THR A 36 -8.79 -11.89 -8.13
N ILE A 37 -10.10 -12.14 -7.98
CA ILE A 37 -10.96 -11.32 -7.10
C ILE A 37 -10.48 -11.33 -5.64
N GLN A 38 -9.85 -12.43 -5.20
CA GLN A 38 -9.24 -12.55 -3.88
C GLN A 38 -8.06 -11.57 -3.73
N GLU A 39 -7.21 -11.47 -4.75
CA GLU A 39 -6.08 -10.54 -4.78
C GLU A 39 -6.57 -9.09 -4.69
N ILE A 40 -7.60 -8.75 -5.46
CA ILE A 40 -8.24 -7.44 -5.45
C ILE A 40 -8.83 -7.12 -4.08
N ALA A 41 -9.56 -8.06 -3.47
CA ALA A 41 -10.15 -7.87 -2.16
C ALA A 41 -9.09 -7.67 -1.07
N ARG A 42 -7.95 -8.37 -1.16
CA ARG A 42 -6.84 -8.23 -0.21
C ARG A 42 -6.20 -6.85 -0.31
N VAL A 43 -5.95 -6.37 -1.53
CA VAL A 43 -5.44 -5.01 -1.76
C VAL A 43 -6.41 -3.97 -1.20
N ALA A 44 -7.71 -4.13 -1.46
CA ALA A 44 -8.74 -3.22 -0.94
C ALA A 44 -8.75 -3.17 0.59
N LEU A 45 -8.56 -4.30 1.29
CA LEU A 45 -8.44 -4.32 2.76
C LEU A 45 -7.21 -3.57 3.26
N VAL A 46 -6.06 -3.73 2.60
CA VAL A 46 -4.84 -2.99 2.96
C VAL A 46 -5.05 -1.48 2.78
N GLU A 47 -5.64 -1.06 1.66
CA GLU A 47 -5.96 0.34 1.40
C GLU A 47 -6.96 0.90 2.42
N ALA A 48 -8.03 0.16 2.72
CA ALA A 48 -9.03 0.56 3.72
C ALA A 48 -8.40 0.76 5.10
N LYS A 49 -7.47 -0.10 5.51
CA LYS A 49 -6.72 0.06 6.76
C LYS A 49 -5.86 1.32 6.75
N GLN A 50 -5.19 1.61 5.63
CA GLN A 50 -4.41 2.84 5.50
C GLN A 50 -5.28 4.09 5.60
N TYR A 51 -6.47 4.08 5.00
CA TYR A 51 -7.42 5.19 5.11
C TYR A 51 -7.84 5.44 6.57
N LEU A 52 -8.14 4.38 7.33
CA LEU A 52 -8.48 4.48 8.75
C LEU A 52 -7.34 5.10 9.55
N THR A 53 -6.11 4.61 9.37
CA THR A 53 -4.93 5.16 10.04
C THR A 53 -4.77 6.65 9.75
N ASN A 54 -4.81 7.04 8.48
CA ASN A 54 -4.66 8.44 8.07
C ASN A 54 -5.77 9.33 8.63
N ALA A 55 -7.01 8.82 8.69
CA ALA A 55 -8.15 9.56 9.22
C ALA A 55 -8.03 9.77 10.73
N SER A 56 -7.63 8.73 11.46
CA SER A 56 -7.39 8.80 12.90
C SER A 56 -6.27 9.79 13.24
N GLU A 57 -5.18 9.78 12.48
CA GLU A 57 -4.07 10.76 12.63
C GLU A 57 -4.50 12.21 12.36
N GLN A 58 -5.53 12.41 11.53
CA GLN A 58 -6.14 13.72 11.26
C GLN A 58 -7.22 14.11 12.28
N GLY A 59 -7.49 13.28 13.28
CA GLY A 59 -8.55 13.52 14.27
C GLY A 59 -9.97 13.36 13.73
N ILE A 60 -10.14 12.67 12.59
CA ILE A 60 -11.45 12.34 12.02
C ILE A 60 -12.03 11.15 12.79
N ASP A 61 -13.32 11.20 13.13
CA ASP A 61 -14.01 10.06 13.75
C ASP A 61 -14.11 8.88 12.78
N THR A 62 -13.44 7.78 13.12
CA THR A 62 -13.37 6.55 12.32
C THR A 62 -14.40 5.50 12.72
N SER A 63 -15.25 5.73 13.73
CA SER A 63 -16.10 4.70 14.33
C SER A 63 -17.04 3.99 13.35
N ILE A 64 -17.59 4.71 12.36
CA ILE A 64 -18.43 4.12 11.31
C ILE A 64 -17.57 3.39 10.27
N ALA A 65 -16.44 3.98 9.89
CA ALA A 65 -15.53 3.40 8.91
C ALA A 65 -14.88 2.10 9.42
N GLU A 66 -14.60 2.01 10.72
CA GLU A 66 -14.12 0.80 11.39
C GLU A 66 -15.14 -0.34 11.33
N LYS A 67 -16.43 -0.05 11.47
CA LYS A 67 -17.48 -1.07 11.32
C LYS A 67 -17.52 -1.64 9.90
N GLU A 68 -17.41 -0.78 8.89
CA GLU A 68 -17.34 -1.22 7.49
C GLU A 68 -16.07 -2.03 7.21
N TYR A 69 -14.95 -1.67 7.83
CA TYR A 69 -13.70 -2.44 7.74
C TYR A 69 -13.83 -3.83 8.35
N LEU A 70 -14.38 -3.95 9.55
CA LEU A 70 -14.62 -5.24 10.21
C LEU A 70 -15.59 -6.13 9.40
N LEU A 71 -16.59 -5.54 8.75
CA LEU A 71 -17.45 -6.26 7.81
C LEU A 71 -16.66 -6.78 6.61
N ALA A 72 -15.78 -5.96 6.05
CA ALA A 72 -14.92 -6.36 4.94
C ALA A 72 -14.01 -7.55 5.32
N GLU A 73 -13.39 -7.52 6.50
CA GLU A 73 -12.59 -8.64 7.03
C GLU A 73 -13.43 -9.91 7.18
N SER A 74 -14.61 -9.80 7.80
CA SER A 74 -15.53 -10.94 7.95
C SER A 74 -15.94 -11.54 6.61
N TYR A 75 -16.20 -10.72 5.58
CA TYR A 75 -16.52 -11.24 4.25
C TYR A 75 -15.32 -11.93 3.61
N PHE A 76 -14.11 -11.39 3.79
CA PHE A 76 -12.88 -11.97 3.27
C PHE A 76 -12.61 -13.34 3.90
N ASP A 77 -12.75 -13.44 5.22
CA ASP A 77 -12.56 -14.70 5.98
C ASP A 77 -13.57 -15.78 5.57
N LYS A 78 -14.78 -15.37 5.16
CA LYS A 78 -15.82 -16.27 4.63
C LYS A 78 -15.61 -16.64 3.15
N GLY A 79 -14.62 -16.06 2.48
CA GLY A 79 -14.38 -16.26 1.05
C GLY A 79 -15.30 -15.44 0.13
N ASP A 80 -16.12 -14.53 0.67
CA ASP A 80 -16.94 -13.61 -0.13
C ASP A 80 -16.12 -12.38 -0.55
N PHE A 81 -15.17 -12.61 -1.45
CA PHE A 81 -14.19 -11.60 -1.86
C PHE A 81 -14.83 -10.38 -2.54
N LYS A 82 -15.98 -10.56 -3.21
CA LYS A 82 -16.68 -9.45 -3.83
C LYS A 82 -17.29 -8.53 -2.78
N GLN A 83 -17.96 -9.08 -1.76
CA GLN A 83 -18.49 -8.26 -0.66
C GLN A 83 -17.37 -7.66 0.17
N ALA A 84 -16.28 -8.39 0.39
CA ALA A 84 -15.08 -7.87 1.07
C ALA A 84 -14.53 -6.63 0.37
N GLN A 85 -14.34 -6.69 -0.95
CA GLN A 85 -13.90 -5.54 -1.74
C GLN A 85 -14.89 -4.37 -1.63
N VAL A 86 -16.19 -4.61 -1.78
CA VAL A 86 -17.21 -3.56 -1.72
C VAL A 86 -17.23 -2.87 -0.36
N SER A 87 -17.20 -3.63 0.74
CA SER A 87 -17.16 -3.07 2.09
C SER A 87 -15.85 -2.34 2.37
N ALA A 88 -14.70 -2.85 1.90
CA ALA A 88 -13.42 -2.17 2.05
C ALA A 88 -13.41 -0.80 1.33
N VAL A 89 -13.97 -0.72 0.11
CA VAL A 89 -14.09 0.55 -0.62
C VAL A 89 -15.02 1.54 0.09
N LYS A 90 -16.06 1.07 0.79
CA LYS A 90 -16.95 1.96 1.57
C LYS A 90 -16.23 2.65 2.72
N VAL A 91 -15.19 2.05 3.31
CA VAL A 91 -14.38 2.68 4.37
C VAL A 91 -13.88 4.06 3.93
N ARG A 92 -13.31 4.13 2.72
CA ARG A 92 -12.89 5.40 2.11
C ARG A 92 -14.05 6.39 1.96
N GLN A 93 -15.19 5.93 1.45
CA GLN A 93 -16.36 6.79 1.22
C GLN A 93 -16.92 7.38 2.51
N VAL A 94 -16.93 6.60 3.60
CA VAL A 94 -17.37 7.07 4.91
C VAL A 94 -16.42 8.14 5.43
N ILE A 95 -15.11 7.90 5.35
CA ILE A 95 -14.09 8.87 5.78
C ILE A 95 -14.17 10.16 4.96
N GLU A 96 -14.30 10.07 3.64
CA GLU A 96 -14.39 11.23 2.75
C GLU A 96 -15.66 12.06 2.98
N ARG A 97 -16.77 11.46 3.42
CA ARG A 97 -18.01 12.17 3.78
C ARG A 97 -17.99 12.78 5.18
N GLY A 98 -17.11 12.30 6.06
CA GLY A 98 -16.97 12.79 7.44
C GLY A 98 -15.95 13.93 7.59
N LYS A 99 -15.26 14.32 6.51
CA LYS A 99 -14.42 15.52 6.43
C LYS A 99 -15.27 16.78 6.27
#